data_AF-A0A453A9R1-F1
#
_entry.id   AF-A0A453A9R1-F1
#
_cell.length_a   1.000
_cell.length_b   1.000
_cell.length_c   1.000
_cell.angle_alpha   90.00
_cell.angle_beta   90.00
_cell.angle_gamma   90.00
#
_symmetry.space_group_name_H-M   'P 1'
#
loop_
_entity.id
_entity.type
_entity.pdbx_description
1 polymer ?
#
loop_
_entity_poly.entity_id
_entity_poly.type
_entity_poly.pdbx_seq_one_letter_code
_entity_poly.pdbx_strand_id
1 'polypeptide(L)'
;MPYTESGVSMLVLARKDEDEPTMWVFLEPLTKDLWMATVVFMVVTGLFVWMIENPINEEFKGSKWKQFSTSFYFAFSTWTFTHDQKFKSLQSKVIVVSWCFVMLVIVQSYTASLSSMLTAKRLQPSVTDPRQLLHNGHYVGYQNGSFVHSMLRRLRFEERWIKVCSTQEEYAKALKLGSKNGGVSAIFDETPYINSFLLQYGKGFQKVGPIDRTVGFGFVSSLNLSPSLGAC
;
A
#
# COMPACT_ATOMS: atom_id res chain seq x y z
N MET A 1 15.79 -29.46 -10.19
CA MET A 1 15.28 -28.15 -9.70
C MET A 1 15.58 -27.12 -10.78
N PRO A 2 14.63 -26.26 -11.18
CA PRO A 2 14.90 -25.24 -12.20
C PRO A 2 15.96 -24.25 -11.71
N TYR A 3 16.90 -23.88 -12.59
CA TYR A 3 18.05 -23.01 -12.26
C TYR A 3 17.69 -21.52 -12.11
N THR A 4 16.51 -21.12 -12.57
CA THR A 4 16.00 -19.74 -12.53
C THR A 4 14.49 -19.77 -12.27
N GLU A 5 13.97 -18.72 -11.63
CA GLU A 5 12.51 -18.54 -11.50
C GLU A 5 11.87 -18.52 -12.89
N SER A 6 11.00 -19.49 -13.14
CA SER A 6 10.31 -19.67 -14.40
C SER A 6 8.88 -19.14 -14.34
N GLY A 7 8.51 -18.37 -15.36
CA GLY A 7 7.17 -17.82 -15.50
C GLY A 7 7.17 -16.53 -16.29
N VAL A 8 5.98 -16.12 -16.71
CA VAL A 8 5.75 -14.84 -17.38
C VAL A 8 5.37 -13.82 -16.31
N SER A 9 6.16 -12.75 -16.19
CA SER A 9 5.89 -11.64 -15.29
C SER A 9 5.46 -10.41 -16.08
N MET A 10 4.93 -9.42 -15.38
CA MET A 10 4.58 -8.13 -15.96
C MET A 10 5.56 -7.06 -15.50
N LEU A 11 6.03 -6.25 -16.44
CA LEU A 11 6.82 -5.07 -16.18
C LEU A 11 5.92 -3.84 -16.37
N VAL A 12 5.83 -3.00 -15.33
CA VAL A 12 5.08 -1.74 -15.36
C VAL A 12 6.00 -0.58 -15.04
N LEU A 13 5.65 0.61 -15.53
CA LEU A 13 6.24 1.84 -15.03
C LEU A 13 5.85 1.98 -13.57
N ALA A 14 6.83 2.03 -12.66
CA ALA A 14 6.55 2.33 -11.28
C ALA A 14 5.90 3.72 -11.27
N ARG A 15 4.76 3.85 -10.59
CA ARG A 15 4.17 5.17 -10.39
C ARG A 15 5.28 6.00 -9.76
N LYS A 16 5.74 7.02 -10.48
CA LYS A 16 6.64 8.00 -9.93
C LYS A 16 5.86 8.61 -8.77
N ASP A 17 6.22 8.21 -7.55
CA ASP A 17 6.00 9.01 -6.35
C ASP A 17 6.89 10.27 -6.51
N GLU A 18 6.66 11.03 -7.57
CA GLU A 18 7.17 12.38 -7.73
C GLU A 18 6.26 13.25 -6.89
N ASP A 19 6.85 13.76 -5.81
CA ASP A 19 6.45 14.97 -5.10
C ASP A 19 5.26 14.89 -4.12
N GLU A 20 5.15 13.84 -3.32
CA GLU A 20 4.54 14.02 -1.99
C GLU A 20 5.54 13.73 -0.87
N PRO A 21 5.86 14.73 -0.02
CA PRO A 21 6.76 14.53 1.10
C PRO A 21 6.16 13.46 2.01
N THR A 22 6.88 12.35 2.16
CA THR A 22 6.64 11.18 3.01
C THR A 22 6.27 11.51 4.47
N MET A 23 6.37 12.77 4.88
CA MET A 23 5.92 13.31 6.17
C MET A 23 4.39 13.29 6.35
N TRP A 24 3.60 13.39 5.28
CA TRP A 24 2.12 13.48 5.38
C TRP A 24 1.39 12.15 5.20
N VAL A 25 2.11 11.07 4.86
CA VAL A 25 1.57 9.70 4.79
C VAL A 25 1.01 9.24 6.15
N PHE A 26 1.52 9.81 7.25
CA PHE A 26 0.98 9.56 8.60
C PHE A 26 -0.40 10.20 8.84
N LEU A 27 -0.74 11.28 8.13
CA LEU A 27 -2.05 11.95 8.21
C LEU A 27 -3.02 11.50 7.10
N GLU A 28 -2.53 10.89 6.02
CA GLU A 28 -3.35 10.29 4.96
C GLU A 28 -4.46 9.32 5.46
N PRO A 29 -4.22 8.46 6.47
CA PRO A 29 -5.28 7.62 7.05
C PRO A 29 -6.22 8.36 8.02
N LEU A 30 -5.92 9.62 8.36
CA LEU A 30 -6.73 10.44 9.26
C LEU A 30 -7.88 11.06 8.47
N THR A 31 -8.83 10.21 8.05
CA THR A 31 -10.09 10.60 7.39
C THR A 31 -10.78 11.73 8.17
N LYS A 32 -11.46 12.65 7.47
CA LYS A 32 -12.20 13.77 8.09
C LYS A 32 -13.13 13.32 9.23
N ASP A 33 -13.70 12.13 9.10
CA ASP A 33 -14.56 11.51 10.11
C ASP A 33 -13.84 11.25 11.44
N LEU A 34 -12.55 10.88 11.38
CA LEU A 34 -11.70 10.61 12.55
C LEU A 34 -11.26 11.91 13.23
N TRP A 35 -10.96 12.94 12.44
CA TRP A 35 -10.73 14.30 12.94
C TRP A 35 -11.97 14.87 13.64
N MET A 36 -13.13 14.74 13.00
CA MET A 36 -14.41 15.17 13.57
C MET A 36 -14.74 14.39 14.83
N ALA A 37 -14.54 13.07 14.84
CA ALA A 37 -14.71 12.24 16.04
C ALA A 37 -13.77 12.70 17.17
N THR A 38 -12.51 13.04 16.87
CA THR A 38 -11.54 13.53 17.87
C THR A 38 -11.99 14.86 18.49
N VAL A 39 -12.47 15.80 17.66
CA VAL A 39 -12.98 17.09 18.14
C VAL A 39 -14.26 16.90 18.97
N VAL A 40 -15.21 16.08 18.50
CA VAL A 40 -16.43 15.75 19.24
C VAL A 40 -16.09 15.11 20.58
N PHE A 41 -15.14 14.18 20.59
CA PHE A 41 -14.71 13.50 21.81
C PHE A 41 -14.06 14.47 22.80
N MET A 42 -13.21 15.38 22.32
CA MET A 42 -12.60 16.45 23.12
C MET A 42 -13.63 17.41 23.73
N VAL A 43 -14.72 17.70 23.02
CA VAL A 43 -15.83 18.51 23.55
C VAL A 43 -16.63 17.73 24.60
N VAL A 44 -16.94 16.46 24.33
CA VAL A 44 -17.68 15.59 25.26
C VAL A 44 -16.90 15.39 26.56
N THR A 45 -15.59 15.14 26.50
CA THR A 45 -14.75 15.01 27.70
C THR A 45 -14.76 16.29 28.53
N GLY A 46 -14.62 17.45 27.89
CA GLY A 46 -14.68 18.75 28.55
C GLY A 46 -16.03 19.01 29.23
N LEU A 47 -17.15 18.60 28.59
CA LEU A 47 -18.48 18.69 29.18
C LEU A 47 -18.67 17.76 30.40
N PHE A 48 -18.15 16.53 30.34
CA PHE A 48 -18.22 15.60 31.46
C PHE A 48 -17.43 16.11 32.67
N VAL A 49 -16.21 16.60 32.45
CA VAL A 49 -15.38 17.21 33.52
C VAL A 49 -16.10 18.44 34.10
N TRP A 50 -16.62 19.31 33.23
CA TRP A 50 -17.38 20.49 33.66
C TRP A 50 -18.59 20.13 34.51
N MET A 51 -19.40 19.15 34.11
CA MET A 51 -20.60 18.73 34.86
C MET A 51 -20.27 18.17 36.25
N ILE A 52 -19.13 17.48 36.40
CA ILE A 52 -18.70 16.86 37.66
C ILE A 52 -18.09 17.88 38.62
N GLU A 53 -17.34 18.86 38.10
CA GLU A 53 -16.55 19.79 38.91
C GLU A 53 -17.34 21.08 39.27
N ASN A 54 -18.29 21.47 38.42
CA ASN A 54 -19.19 22.61 38.63
C ASN A 54 -20.00 22.58 39.97
N PRO A 55 -20.45 21.43 40.50
CA PRO A 55 -21.17 21.41 41.78
C PRO A 55 -20.27 21.42 43.03
N ILE A 56 -18.97 21.17 42.94
CA ILE A 56 -18.12 20.90 44.12
C ILE A 56 -17.18 22.08 44.45
N ASN A 57 -16.88 22.96 43.49
CA ASN A 57 -15.81 23.94 43.63
C ASN A 57 -16.34 25.38 43.50
N GLU A 58 -16.33 26.16 44.59
CA GLU A 58 -16.83 27.55 44.59
C GLU A 58 -15.88 28.57 43.94
N GLU A 59 -14.60 28.22 43.71
CA GLU A 59 -13.66 29.05 42.91
C GLU A 59 -13.99 29.05 41.41
N PHE A 60 -14.87 28.15 40.98
CA PHE A 60 -15.39 28.02 39.62
C PHE A 60 -16.68 28.87 39.44
N LYS A 61 -16.67 30.13 39.88
CA LYS A 61 -17.75 31.11 39.60
C LYS A 61 -17.27 32.26 38.70
N GLY A 62 -16.39 31.95 37.73
CA GLY A 62 -15.89 32.89 36.72
C GLY A 62 -16.46 32.62 35.31
N SER A 63 -16.23 33.53 34.36
CA SER A 63 -16.76 33.46 32.97
C SER A 63 -16.58 32.09 32.31
N LYS A 64 -17.68 31.57 31.72
CA LYS A 64 -17.89 30.18 31.25
C LYS A 64 -16.77 29.63 30.35
N TRP A 65 -16.15 30.48 29.54
CA TRP A 65 -15.07 30.07 28.61
C TRP A 65 -13.73 29.85 29.33
N LYS A 66 -13.44 30.63 30.37
CA LYS A 66 -12.18 30.50 31.13
C LYS A 66 -12.16 29.21 31.94
N GLN A 67 -13.30 28.83 32.51
CA GLN A 67 -13.46 27.57 33.25
C GLN A 67 -13.29 26.34 32.38
N PHE A 68 -13.90 26.34 31.19
CA PHE A 68 -13.78 25.23 30.26
C PHE A 68 -12.31 25.02 29.87
N SER A 69 -11.58 26.11 29.61
CA SER A 69 -10.15 26.06 29.32
C SER A 69 -9.30 25.58 30.51
N THR A 70 -9.63 25.97 31.75
CA THR A 70 -8.86 25.58 32.94
C THR A 70 -9.13 24.13 33.35
N SER A 71 -10.38 23.66 33.31
CA SER A 71 -10.71 22.24 33.51
C SER A 71 -10.15 21.36 32.40
N PHE A 72 -10.15 21.84 31.15
CA PHE A 72 -9.50 21.12 30.04
C PHE A 72 -7.98 21.03 30.23
N TYR A 73 -7.34 22.12 30.65
CA TYR A 73 -5.91 22.15 30.99
C TYR A 73 -5.57 21.21 32.16
N PHE A 74 -6.46 21.10 33.15
CA PHE A 74 -6.28 20.23 34.31
C PHE A 74 -6.50 18.74 33.97
N ALA A 75 -7.51 18.41 33.15
CA ALA A 75 -7.75 17.07 32.64
C ALA A 75 -6.57 16.59 31.75
N PHE A 76 -6.01 17.50 30.94
CA PHE A 76 -4.81 17.24 30.15
C PHE A 76 -3.56 17.03 31.02
N SER A 77 -3.38 17.86 32.06
CA SER A 77 -2.29 17.70 33.06
C SER A 77 -2.37 16.37 33.84
N THR A 78 -3.60 15.94 34.16
CA THR A 78 -3.88 14.66 34.83
C THR A 78 -3.58 13.47 33.90
N TRP A 79 -3.89 13.61 32.60
CA TRP A 79 -3.54 12.63 31.57
C TRP A 79 -2.03 12.49 31.38
N THR A 80 -1.29 13.60 31.40
CA THR A 80 0.17 13.63 31.20
C THR A 80 0.98 13.38 32.47
N PHE A 81 0.40 12.73 33.48
CA PHE A 81 1.12 12.27 34.68
C PHE A 81 1.86 13.39 35.43
N THR A 82 1.34 14.62 35.45
CA THR A 82 1.93 15.69 36.26
C THR A 82 1.40 15.57 37.70
N HIS A 83 2.32 15.14 38.55
CA HIS A 83 2.12 14.66 39.91
C HIS A 83 1.92 15.82 40.89
N ASP A 84 0.74 16.44 40.92
CA ASP A 84 0.25 17.07 42.14
C ASP A 84 -1.23 17.42 41.96
N GLN A 85 -2.07 17.02 42.91
CA GLN A 85 -3.36 17.61 43.31
C GLN A 85 -4.26 16.51 43.91
N LYS A 86 -4.57 16.69 45.21
CA LYS A 86 -5.24 15.73 46.07
C LYS A 86 -6.74 15.67 45.77
N PHE A 87 -7.18 14.78 44.87
CA PHE A 87 -8.60 14.47 44.69
C PHE A 87 -9.21 13.92 46.00
N LYS A 88 -10.16 14.66 46.59
CA LYS A 88 -10.75 14.37 47.91
C LYS A 88 -11.79 13.23 47.94
N SER A 89 -12.42 12.86 46.82
CA SER A 89 -13.48 11.83 46.81
C SER A 89 -13.06 10.55 46.07
N LEU A 90 -13.34 9.39 46.67
CA LEU A 90 -13.10 8.07 46.08
C LEU A 90 -13.86 7.89 44.75
N GLN A 91 -15.04 8.53 44.65
CA GLN A 91 -15.92 8.46 43.48
C GLN A 91 -15.31 9.14 42.25
N SER A 92 -14.68 10.31 42.41
CA SER A 92 -14.00 10.99 41.31
C SER A 92 -12.83 10.16 40.75
N LYS A 93 -12.13 9.41 41.61
CA LYS A 93 -11.00 8.55 41.19
C LYS A 93 -11.47 7.37 40.34
N VAL A 94 -12.55 6.69 40.74
CA VAL A 94 -13.11 5.56 39.99
C VAL A 94 -13.56 6.00 38.59
N ILE A 95 -14.20 7.17 38.49
CA ILE A 95 -14.65 7.72 37.20
C ILE A 95 -13.46 8.04 36.29
N VAL A 96 -12.41 8.70 36.80
CA VAL A 96 -11.20 9.02 36.02
C VAL A 96 -10.48 7.76 35.54
N VAL A 97 -10.38 6.72 36.39
CA VAL A 97 -9.76 5.44 36.01
C VAL A 97 -10.58 4.74 34.92
N SER A 98 -11.92 4.70 35.06
CA SER A 98 -12.79 4.12 34.03
C SER A 98 -12.69 4.89 32.70
N TRP A 99 -12.59 6.21 32.76
CA TRP A 99 -12.41 7.08 31.58
C TRP A 99 -11.07 6.83 30.88
N CYS A 100 -9.99 6.67 31.67
CA CYS A 100 -8.66 6.30 31.15
C CYS A 100 -8.71 4.95 30.41
N PHE A 101 -9.43 3.96 30.95
CA PHE A 101 -9.60 2.67 30.29
C PHE A 101 -10.30 2.78 28.94
N VAL A 102 -11.37 3.58 28.85
CA VAL A 102 -12.08 3.84 27.58
C VAL A 102 -11.15 4.50 26.56
N MET A 103 -10.40 5.52 26.96
CA MET A 103 -9.44 6.18 26.08
C MET A 103 -8.31 5.25 25.61
N LEU A 104 -7.80 4.38 26.49
CA LEU A 104 -6.80 3.38 26.11
C LEU A 104 -7.34 2.42 25.05
N VAL A 105 -8.58 1.95 25.18
CA VAL A 105 -9.23 1.10 24.16
C VAL A 105 -9.34 1.82 22.82
N ILE A 106 -9.63 3.12 22.82
CA ILE A 106 -9.70 3.94 21.60
C ILE A 106 -8.32 4.07 20.94
N VAL A 107 -7.27 4.42 21.69
CA VAL A 107 -5.91 4.57 21.17
C VAL A 107 -5.38 3.25 20.60
N GLN A 108 -5.64 2.14 21.29
CA GLN A 108 -5.25 0.80 20.84
C GLN A 108 -5.98 0.40 19.55
N SER A 109 -7.30 0.63 19.47
CA SER A 109 -8.10 0.34 18.28
C SER A 109 -7.69 1.19 17.08
N TYR A 110 -7.33 2.46 17.31
CA TYR A 110 -6.79 3.36 16.29
C TYR A 110 -5.43 2.87 15.78
N THR A 111 -4.51 2.54 16.68
CA THR A 111 -3.18 2.02 16.33
C THR A 111 -3.27 0.71 15.55
N ALA A 112 -4.20 -0.17 15.91
CA ALA A 112 -4.46 -1.42 15.19
C ALA A 112 -5.02 -1.20 13.78
N SER A 113 -5.99 -0.28 13.63
CA SER A 113 -6.59 0.04 12.34
C SER A 113 -5.59 0.70 11.39
N LEU A 114 -4.77 1.61 11.93
CA LEU A 114 -3.66 2.25 11.22
C LEU A 114 -2.62 1.21 10.75
N SER A 115 -2.20 0.31 11.65
CA SER A 115 -1.25 -0.76 11.33
C SER A 115 -1.79 -1.72 10.26
N SER A 116 -3.08 -2.07 10.35
CA SER A 116 -3.76 -2.90 9.36
C SER A 116 -3.77 -2.24 7.98
N MET A 117 -4.05 -0.94 7.90
CA MET A 117 -4.04 -0.21 6.62
C MET A 117 -2.63 -0.12 6.00
N LEU A 118 -1.60 0.14 6.82
CA LEU A 118 -0.21 0.14 6.35
C LEU A 118 0.24 -1.24 5.88
N THR A 119 -0.23 -2.29 6.56
CA THR A 119 0.04 -3.68 6.19
C THR A 119 -0.75 -4.07 4.93
N ALA A 120 -1.99 -3.63 4.75
CA ALA A 120 -2.79 -3.87 3.55
C ALA A 120 -2.21 -3.16 2.31
N LYS A 121 -1.76 -1.91 2.42
CA LYS A 121 -1.05 -1.19 1.34
C LYS A 121 0.29 -1.86 0.98
N ARG A 122 0.91 -2.63 1.89
CA ARG A 122 2.14 -3.41 1.63
C ARG A 122 1.87 -4.81 1.07
N LEU A 123 0.77 -5.45 1.45
CA LEU A 123 0.38 -6.78 0.96
C LEU A 123 -0.30 -6.76 -0.40
N GLN A 124 -0.89 -5.64 -0.81
CA GLN A 124 -1.18 -5.40 -2.21
C GLN A 124 0.09 -4.81 -2.85
N PRO A 125 0.83 -5.57 -3.68
CA PRO A 125 1.55 -4.89 -4.75
C PRO A 125 0.55 -4.00 -5.49
N SER A 126 1.00 -2.98 -6.20
CA SER A 126 0.18 -2.33 -7.22
C SER A 126 -0.11 -3.35 -8.33
N VAL A 127 -0.88 -4.39 -8.01
CA VAL A 127 -1.24 -5.52 -8.87
C VAL A 127 -2.30 -4.96 -9.78
N THR A 128 -1.82 -4.36 -10.85
CA THR A 128 -2.65 -4.20 -12.03
C THR A 128 -2.86 -5.62 -12.55
N ASP A 129 -3.92 -6.27 -12.07
CA ASP A 129 -4.35 -7.58 -12.56
C ASP A 129 -4.42 -7.50 -14.10
N PRO A 130 -3.85 -8.45 -14.85
CA PRO A 130 -4.00 -8.51 -16.31
C PRO A 130 -5.44 -8.29 -16.78
N ARG A 131 -6.44 -8.71 -15.98
CA ARG A 131 -7.87 -8.49 -16.26
C ARG A 131 -8.28 -7.00 -16.24
N GLN A 132 -7.65 -6.17 -15.41
CA GLN A 132 -7.89 -4.73 -15.40
C GLN A 132 -7.35 -4.06 -16.66
N LEU A 133 -6.18 -4.50 -17.15
CA LEU A 133 -5.64 -4.01 -18.42
C LEU A 133 -6.54 -4.38 -19.60
N LEU A 134 -7.12 -5.59 -19.55
CA LEU A 134 -8.09 -6.05 -20.54
C LEU A 134 -9.36 -5.20 -20.52
N HIS A 135 -9.93 -4.94 -19.34
CA HIS A 135 -11.15 -4.14 -19.19
C HIS A 135 -10.95 -2.68 -19.61
N ASN A 136 -9.77 -2.11 -19.34
CA ASN A 136 -9.48 -0.70 -19.63
C ASN A 136 -9.01 -0.46 -21.07
N GLY A 137 -8.86 -1.51 -21.89
CA GLY A 137 -8.42 -1.40 -23.28
C GLY A 137 -7.03 -0.77 -23.41
N HIS A 138 -6.10 -1.09 -22.51
CA HIS A 138 -4.75 -0.53 -22.56
C HIS A 138 -3.83 -1.31 -23.49
N TYR A 139 -2.93 -0.61 -24.17
CA TYR A 139 -1.89 -1.23 -24.97
C TYR A 139 -0.90 -2.00 -24.08
N VAL A 140 -0.56 -3.23 -24.48
CA VAL A 140 0.38 -4.12 -23.81
C VAL A 140 1.52 -4.49 -24.74
N GLY A 141 2.74 -4.59 -24.20
CA GLY A 141 3.94 -4.97 -24.94
C GLY A 141 4.33 -6.43 -24.72
N TYR A 142 5.02 -7.04 -25.69
CA TYR A 142 5.67 -8.34 -25.53
C TYR A 142 6.94 -8.46 -26.38
N GLN A 143 7.81 -9.41 -26.04
CA GLN A 143 9.04 -9.66 -26.79
C GLN A 143 8.79 -10.35 -28.14
N ASN A 144 9.36 -9.83 -29.22
CA ASN A 144 9.27 -10.48 -30.53
C ASN A 144 9.82 -11.92 -30.48
N GLY A 145 9.11 -12.87 -31.08
CA GLY A 145 9.48 -14.30 -31.07
C GLY A 145 9.23 -15.04 -29.75
N SER A 146 8.69 -14.39 -28.73
CA SER A 146 8.36 -15.04 -27.45
C SER A 146 7.01 -15.79 -27.51
N PHE A 147 6.92 -16.89 -26.75
CA PHE A 147 5.67 -17.64 -26.57
C PHE A 147 4.59 -16.80 -25.87
N VAL A 148 4.96 -15.69 -25.23
CA VAL A 148 4.06 -14.75 -24.55
C VAL A 148 2.95 -14.24 -25.48
N HIS A 149 3.20 -14.10 -26.78
CA HIS A 149 2.17 -13.73 -27.75
C HIS A 149 0.98 -14.71 -27.75
N SER A 150 1.28 -16.00 -27.79
CA SER A 150 0.25 -17.05 -27.75
C SER A 150 -0.49 -17.09 -26.41
N MET A 151 0.21 -16.77 -25.31
CA MET A 151 -0.38 -16.65 -23.98
C MET A 151 -1.32 -15.45 -23.88
N LEU A 152 -0.95 -14.29 -24.41
CA LEU A 152 -1.81 -13.09 -24.44
C LEU A 152 -3.10 -13.35 -25.23
N ARG A 153 -3.01 -14.08 -26.34
CA ARG A 153 -4.19 -14.51 -27.09
C ARG A 153 -5.10 -15.43 -26.28
N ARG A 154 -4.55 -16.37 -25.50
CA ARG A 154 -5.32 -17.22 -24.57
C ARG A 154 -6.02 -16.42 -23.48
N LEU A 155 -5.40 -15.32 -23.04
CA LEU A 155 -5.97 -14.37 -22.06
C LEU A 155 -7.00 -13.40 -22.68
N ARG A 156 -7.38 -13.60 -23.96
CA ARG A 156 -8.34 -12.79 -24.73
C ARG A 156 -7.91 -11.34 -24.98
N PHE A 157 -6.62 -11.04 -24.98
CA PHE A 157 -6.14 -9.75 -25.50
C PHE A 157 -6.33 -9.70 -27.02
N GLU A 158 -6.90 -8.61 -27.53
CA GLU A 158 -7.04 -8.40 -28.96
C GLU A 158 -5.73 -7.89 -29.58
N GLU A 159 -5.43 -8.34 -30.81
CA GLU A 159 -4.18 -8.01 -31.51
C GLU A 159 -3.94 -6.50 -31.65
N ARG A 160 -5.00 -5.69 -31.78
CA ARG A 160 -4.91 -4.22 -31.88
C ARG A 160 -4.29 -3.55 -30.65
N TRP A 161 -4.40 -4.17 -29.48
CA TRP A 161 -3.86 -3.65 -28.21
C TRP A 161 -2.48 -4.21 -27.90
N ILE A 162 -1.97 -5.13 -28.71
CA ILE A 162 -0.68 -5.78 -28.50
C ILE A 162 0.37 -5.07 -29.35
N LYS A 163 1.47 -4.66 -28.72
CA LYS A 163 2.63 -4.06 -29.38
C LYS A 163 3.85 -4.94 -29.23
N VAL A 164 4.58 -5.09 -30.32
CA VAL A 164 5.86 -5.77 -30.31
C VAL A 164 6.91 -4.81 -29.78
N CYS A 165 7.71 -5.28 -28.81
CA CYS A 165 8.89 -4.58 -28.33
C CYS A 165 10.05 -5.58 -28.38
N SER A 166 11.11 -5.28 -29.12
CA SER A 166 12.21 -6.24 -29.34
C SER A 166 13.41 -5.98 -28.44
N THR A 167 13.62 -4.71 -28.05
CA THR A 167 14.81 -4.28 -27.31
C THR A 167 14.45 -3.75 -25.92
N GLN A 168 15.39 -3.82 -24.98
CA GLN A 168 15.22 -3.27 -23.63
C GLN A 168 15.02 -1.74 -23.65
N GLU A 169 15.62 -1.03 -24.60
CA GLU A 169 15.40 0.41 -24.77
C GLU A 169 13.97 0.72 -25.21
N GLU A 170 13.41 -0.08 -26.13
CA GLU A 170 12.01 0.00 -26.51
C GLU A 170 11.08 -0.26 -25.32
N TYR A 171 11.44 -1.17 -24.41
CA TYR A 171 10.65 -1.43 -23.21
C TYR A 171 10.53 -0.16 -22.37
N ALA A 172 11.67 0.46 -22.06
CA ALA A 172 11.71 1.68 -21.28
C ALA A 172 10.96 2.82 -21.98
N LYS A 173 11.13 2.98 -23.30
CA LYS A 173 10.47 4.03 -24.09
C LYS A 173 8.96 3.84 -24.15
N ALA A 174 8.50 2.62 -24.44
CA ALA A 174 7.09 2.30 -24.56
C ALA A 174 6.35 2.46 -23.22
N LEU A 175 6.96 2.03 -22.12
CA LEU A 175 6.40 2.19 -20.76
C LEU A 175 6.36 3.64 -20.31
N LYS A 176 7.41 4.43 -20.60
CA LYS A 176 7.44 5.87 -20.27
C LYS A 176 6.41 6.67 -21.08
N LEU A 177 6.18 6.29 -22.33
CA LEU A 177 5.21 6.95 -23.20
C LEU A 177 3.77 6.68 -22.71
N GLY A 178 3.51 5.47 -22.20
CA GLY A 178 2.23 5.05 -21.64
C GLY A 178 1.14 4.83 -22.70
N SER A 179 0.14 4.02 -22.38
CA SER A 179 -0.92 3.63 -23.32
C SER A 179 -1.67 4.82 -23.97
N LYS A 180 -1.88 5.91 -23.22
CA LYS A 180 -2.57 7.12 -23.72
C LYS A 180 -1.84 7.87 -24.83
N ASN A 181 -0.50 7.84 -24.84
CA ASN A 181 0.31 8.58 -25.81
C ASN A 181 0.88 7.66 -26.91
N GLY A 182 0.25 6.50 -27.14
CA GLY A 182 0.73 5.53 -28.13
C GLY A 182 1.89 4.66 -27.65
N GLY A 183 2.15 4.59 -26.35
CA GLY A 183 3.05 3.62 -25.71
C GLY A 183 2.33 2.34 -25.29
N VAL A 184 2.78 1.75 -24.17
CA VAL A 184 2.16 0.59 -23.51
C VAL A 184 2.01 0.86 -22.02
N SER A 185 0.98 0.31 -21.38
CA SER A 185 0.81 0.39 -19.92
C SER A 185 1.61 -0.68 -19.18
N ALA A 186 1.83 -1.82 -19.83
CA ALA A 186 2.51 -2.97 -19.25
C ALA A 186 3.20 -3.77 -20.34
N ILE A 187 4.30 -4.45 -19.99
CA ILE A 187 5.01 -5.38 -20.86
C ILE A 187 4.97 -6.76 -20.21
N PHE A 188 4.61 -7.77 -20.99
CA PHE A 188 4.60 -9.16 -20.56
C PHE A 188 5.83 -9.84 -21.14
N ASP A 189 6.62 -10.46 -20.28
CA ASP A 189 7.82 -11.17 -20.70
C ASP A 189 8.22 -12.24 -19.68
N GLU A 190 9.15 -13.10 -20.04
CA GLU A 190 9.69 -14.09 -19.13
C GLU A 190 10.43 -13.40 -17.98
N THR A 191 10.26 -13.95 -16.78
CA THR A 191 10.83 -13.42 -15.54
C THR A 191 12.33 -13.12 -15.59
N PRO A 192 13.21 -13.94 -16.21
CA PRO A 192 14.63 -13.59 -16.31
C PRO A 192 14.91 -12.37 -17.20
N TYR A 193 14.15 -12.15 -18.27
CA TYR A 193 14.32 -10.96 -19.13
C TYR A 193 13.86 -9.68 -18.40
N ILE A 194 12.80 -9.77 -17.60
CA ILE A 194 12.38 -8.66 -16.75
C ILE A 194 13.41 -8.38 -15.65
N ASN A 195 13.95 -9.43 -15.03
CA ASN A 195 14.99 -9.27 -14.01
C ASN A 195 16.26 -8.62 -14.60
N SER A 196 16.68 -9.01 -15.81
CA SER A 196 17.84 -8.39 -16.47
C SER A 196 17.59 -6.92 -16.83
N PHE A 197 16.39 -6.59 -17.32
CA PHE A 197 15.98 -5.21 -17.56
C PHE A 197 16.00 -4.36 -16.28
N LEU A 198 15.48 -4.88 -15.17
CA LEU A 198 15.46 -4.17 -13.88
C LEU A 198 16.85 -3.94 -13.30
N LEU A 199 17.80 -4.84 -13.54
CA LEU A 199 19.21 -4.63 -13.14
C LEU A 199 19.84 -3.44 -13.88
N GLN A 200 19.46 -3.21 -15.14
CA GLN A 200 20.01 -2.14 -15.96
C GLN A 200 19.28 -0.80 -15.80
N TYR A 201 17.94 -0.81 -15.71
CA TYR A 201 17.10 0.39 -15.74
C TYR A 201 16.37 0.69 -14.43
N GLY A 202 16.59 -0.08 -13.36
CA GLY A 202 15.72 -0.26 -12.18
C GLY A 202 15.17 0.97 -11.42
N LYS A 203 15.53 2.19 -11.80
CA LYS A 203 14.91 3.42 -11.29
C LYS A 203 13.66 3.76 -12.12
N GLY A 204 12.48 3.48 -11.57
CA GLY A 204 11.19 3.88 -12.15
C GLY A 204 10.40 2.75 -12.83
N PHE A 205 10.81 1.50 -12.66
CA PHE A 205 10.10 0.34 -13.18
C PHE A 205 9.89 -0.70 -12.09
N GLN A 206 8.80 -1.47 -12.18
CA GLN A 206 8.45 -2.49 -11.20
C GLN A 206 8.04 -3.79 -11.89
N LYS A 207 8.52 -4.91 -11.36
CA LYS A 207 8.01 -6.25 -11.70
C LYS A 207 6.76 -6.54 -10.88
N VAL A 208 5.66 -6.85 -11.55
CA VAL A 208 4.45 -7.42 -10.97
C VAL A 208 4.46 -8.92 -11.26
N GLY A 209 4.11 -9.71 -10.24
CA GLY A 209 4.43 -11.14 -10.10
C GLY A 209 4.10 -12.06 -11.29
N PRO A 210 4.46 -13.36 -11.18
CA PRO A 210 4.28 -14.28 -12.28
C PRO A 210 2.79 -14.50 -12.56
N ILE A 211 2.35 -14.06 -13.73
CA ILE A 211 0.98 -14.19 -14.22
C ILE A 211 0.68 -15.64 -14.61
N ASP A 212 1.71 -16.34 -15.12
CA ASP A 212 1.63 -17.75 -15.45
C ASP A 212 2.96 -18.43 -15.08
N ARG A 213 2.86 -19.59 -14.43
CA ARG A 213 4.03 -20.38 -14.01
C ARG A 213 4.38 -21.34 -15.12
N THR A 214 5.54 -21.13 -15.74
CA THR A 214 6.05 -22.04 -16.78
C THR A 214 7.04 -23.05 -16.20
N VAL A 215 7.24 -24.15 -16.91
CA VAL A 215 8.04 -25.31 -16.45
C VAL A 215 9.54 -24.98 -16.37
N GLY A 216 9.98 -23.88 -16.99
CA GLY A 216 11.35 -23.37 -16.94
C GLY A 216 12.16 -23.64 -18.20
N PHE A 217 13.44 -23.24 -18.17
CA PHE A 217 14.36 -23.39 -19.29
C PHE A 217 15.00 -24.77 -19.27
N GLY A 218 15.06 -25.39 -20.45
CA GLY A 218 15.72 -26.69 -20.66
C GLY A 218 16.58 -26.66 -21.92
N PHE A 219 17.68 -27.40 -21.89
CA PHE A 219 18.53 -27.60 -23.08
C PHE A 219 18.05 -28.84 -23.83
N VAL A 220 17.93 -28.73 -25.16
CA VAL A 220 17.67 -29.87 -26.03
C VAL A 220 18.93 -30.11 -26.84
N SER A 221 19.48 -31.32 -26.72
CA SER A 221 20.58 -31.80 -27.56
C SER A 221 20.04 -32.83 -28.53
N SER A 222 20.19 -32.59 -29.83
CA SER A 222 19.87 -33.58 -30.86
C SER A 222 20.96 -34.64 -30.88
N LEU A 223 20.66 -35.80 -30.30
CA LEU A 223 21.48 -37.00 -30.47
C LEU A 223 21.30 -37.49 -31.92
N ASN A 224 22.17 -37.03 -32.82
CA ASN A 224 22.40 -37.71 -34.08
C ASN A 224 23.11 -39.03 -33.77
N LEU A 225 22.34 -40.09 -33.49
CA LEU A 225 22.86 -41.45 -33.62
C LEU A 225 23.13 -41.70 -35.10
N SER A 226 24.37 -41.42 -35.54
CA SER A 226 24.88 -42.01 -36.78
C SER A 226 24.86 -43.53 -36.59
N PRO A 227 24.18 -44.30 -37.46
CA PRO A 227 24.35 -45.75 -37.47
C PRO A 227 25.77 -46.02 -37.92
N SER A 228 26.64 -46.45 -37.00
CA SER A 228 27.92 -47.03 -37.37
C SER A 228 27.64 -48.23 -38.27
N LEU A 229 27.93 -48.09 -39.57
CA LEU A 229 28.00 -49.23 -40.48
C LEU A 229 28.99 -50.23 -39.88
N GLY A 230 28.48 -51.39 -39.48
CA GLY A 230 29.32 -52.56 -39.26
C GLY A 230 29.92 -52.96 -40.61
N ALA A 231 31.20 -52.68 -40.81
CA ALA A 231 31.99 -53.35 -41.82
C ALA A 231 32.25 -54.79 -41.33
N CYS A 232 31.92 -55.75 -42.19
CA CYS A 232 32.31 -57.16 -42.09
C CYS A 232 33.83 -57.32 -42.06
#